data_AF-A0A6M4M9H0-F1
#
_entry.id   AF-A0A6M4M9H0-F1
#
_cell.length_a   1.000
_cell.length_b   1.000
_cell.length_c   1.000
_cell.angle_alpha   90.00
_cell.angle_beta   90.00
_cell.angle_gamma   90.00
#
_symmetry.space_group_name_H-M   'P 1'
#
loop_
_entity.id
_entity.type
_entity.pdbx_description
1 polymer ?
#
loop_
_entity_poly.entity_id
_entity_poly.type
_entity_poly.pdbx_seq_one_letter_code
_entity_poly.pdbx_strand_id
1 'polypeptide(L)' 'MNLLKRFIDIVVPRFIEEWVALKEVNEHLVPVCCIDDVKEHEYFKWMAKSRGFNLFGAMLFPQFGEPVPFVKSAKVKS' A
#
# COMPACT_ATOMS: atom_id res chain seq x y z
N MET A 1 11.22 -5.11 -10.83
CA MET A 1 11.08 -3.66 -10.54
C MET A 1 12.34 -2.92 -10.97
N ASN A 2 12.23 -1.93 -11.86
CA ASN A 2 13.38 -1.17 -12.39
C ASN A 2 14.08 -0.33 -11.31
N LEU A 3 15.41 -0.39 -11.23
CA LEU A 3 16.25 0.41 -10.32
C LEU A 3 15.96 1.92 -10.39
N LEU A 4 15.64 2.43 -11.58
CA LEU A 4 15.36 3.84 -11.81
C LEU A 4 14.14 4.36 -11.01
N LYS A 5 13.12 3.51 -10.85
CA LYS A 5 11.91 3.88 -10.08
C LYS A 5 12.23 4.11 -8.61
N ARG A 6 13.05 3.23 -8.01
CA ARG A 6 13.49 3.34 -6.61
C ARG A 6 14.29 4.63 -6.37
N PHE A 7 15.16 5.01 -7.31
CA PHE A 7 15.91 6.26 -7.19
C PHE A 7 15.00 7.50 -7.21
N ILE A 8 14.00 7.52 -8.10
CA ILE A 8 13.04 8.63 -8.16
C ILE A 8 12.17 8.68 -6.90
N ASP A 9 11.74 7.54 -6.37
CA ASP A 9 10.96 7.48 -5.12
C ASP A 9 11.75 7.92 -3.89
N ILE A 10 13.08 7.85 -3.93
CA ILE A 10 13.96 8.38 -2.88
C ILE A 10 14.15 9.89 -3.08
N VAL A 11 14.46 10.32 -4.30
CA VAL A 11 14.93 11.69 -4.57
C VAL A 11 13.80 12.70 -4.74
N VAL A 12 12.60 12.26 -5.13
CA VAL A 12 11.48 13.17 -5.44
C VAL A 12 10.35 12.99 -4.42
N PRO A 13 10.21 13.92 -3.46
CA PRO A 13 9.05 13.93 -2.58
C PRO A 13 7.77 14.14 -3.38
N ARG A 14 6.79 13.23 -3.25
CA ARG A 14 5.53 13.30 -3.98
C ARG A 14 4.38 12.69 -3.19
N PHE A 15 3.17 13.17 -3.44
CA PHE A 15 1.97 12.48 -2.97
C PHE A 15 1.79 11.19 -3.77
N ILE A 16 1.70 10.07 -3.06
CA ILE A 16 1.41 8.76 -3.64
C ILE A 16 0.05 8.28 -3.15
N GLU A 17 -0.59 7.51 -4.02
CA GLU A 17 -1.76 6.73 -3.68
C GLU A 17 -1.43 5.26 -3.96
N GLU A 18 -1.68 4.39 -2.99
CA GLU A 18 -1.43 2.96 -3.13
C GLU A 18 -2.50 2.15 -2.40
N TRP A 19 -2.60 0.87 -2.74
CA TRP A 19 -3.45 -0.06 -2.02
C TRP A 19 -2.59 -0.83 -1.03
N VAL A 20 -3.05 -0.94 0.20
CA VAL A 20 -2.37 -1.69 1.26
C VAL A 20 -3.23 -2.85 1.72
N ALA A 21 -2.57 -3.98 2.01
CA ALA A 21 -3.19 -5.12 2.65
C ALA A 21 -3.36 -4.84 4.15
N LEU A 22 -4.54 -5.17 4.69
CA LEU A 22 -4.85 -4.99 6.11
C LEU A 22 -4.97 -6.35 6.82
N LYS A 23 -4.50 -6.39 8.05
CA LYS A 23 -4.64 -7.53 8.96
C LYS A 23 -5.43 -7.14 10.19
N GLU A 24 -6.30 -8.03 10.63
CA GLU A 24 -7.07 -7.87 11.86
C GLU A 24 -6.19 -8.30 13.05
N VAL A 25 -5.98 -7.38 14.00
CA VAL A 25 -5.20 -7.57 15.22
C VAL A 25 -6.00 -6.97 16.37
N ASN A 26 -6.44 -7.80 17.32
CA ASN A 26 -7.27 -7.37 18.47
C ASN A 26 -8.47 -6.52 18.02
N GLU A 27 -9.25 -7.01 17.04
CA GLU A 27 -10.44 -6.31 16.49
C GLU A 27 -10.14 -4.99 15.75
N HIS A 28 -8.86 -4.65 15.56
CA HIS A 28 -8.44 -3.48 14.79
C HIS A 28 -7.83 -3.90 13.45
N LEU A 29 -8.13 -3.15 12.39
CA LEU A 29 -7.50 -3.32 11.08
C LEU A 29 -6.21 -2.52 11.02
N VAL A 30 -5.09 -3.21 10.81
CA VAL A 30 -3.75 -2.63 10.76
C VAL A 30 -3.17 -2.84 9.35
N PRO A 31 -2.66 -1.80 8.68
CA PRO A 31 -1.96 -1.95 7.41
C PRO A 31 -0.64 -2.71 7.61
N VAL A 32 -0.35 -3.65 6.71
CA VAL A 32 0.84 -4.51 6.80
C VAL A 32 1.84 -4.22 5.69
N CYS A 33 1.39 -4.24 4.44
CA CYS A 33 2.24 -4.01 3.27
C CYS A 33 1.44 -3.47 2.08
N CYS A 34 2.15 -2.99 1.06
CA CYS A 34 1.58 -2.70 -0.25
C CYS A 34 1.05 -4.00 -0.88
N ILE A 35 -0.08 -3.93 -1.60
CA ILE A 35 -0.65 -5.11 -2.26
C ILE A 35 0.30 -5.77 -3.26
N ASP A 36 1.21 -4.98 -3.87
CA ASP A 36 2.19 -5.45 -4.85
C ASP A 36 3.26 -6.34 -4.22
N ASP A 37 3.45 -6.24 -2.90
CA ASP A 37 4.41 -7.04 -2.13
C ASP A 37 3.79 -8.32 -1.54
N VAL A 38 2.47 -8.53 -1.70
CA VAL A 38 1.75 -9.71 -1.18
C VAL A 38 2.13 -10.97 -1.95
N LYS A 39 2.73 -11.93 -1.24
CA LYS A 39 3.15 -13.23 -1.80
C LYS A 39 1.97 -14.17 -2.02
N GLU A 40 2.16 -15.20 -2.83
CA GLU A 40 1.08 -16.16 -3.18
C GLU A 40 0.50 -16.93 -1.98
N HIS A 41 1.29 -17.07 -0.91
CA HIS A 41 0.88 -17.78 0.31
C HIS A 41 0.44 -16.84 1.44
N GLU A 42 0.37 -15.53 1.18
CA GLU A 42 -0.12 -14.55 2.13
C GLU A 42 -1.60 -14.24 1.85
N TYR A 43 -2.43 -14.47 2.85
CA TYR A 43 -3.87 -14.28 2.75
C TYR A 43 -4.29 -13.10 3.62
N PHE A 44 -4.84 -12.08 2.97
CA PHE A 44 -5.42 -10.92 3.62
C PHE A 44 -6.92 -10.89 3.33
N LYS A 45 -7.72 -10.52 4.33
CA LYS A 45 -9.18 -10.41 4.21
C LYS A 45 -9.59 -9.03 3.68
N TRP A 46 -8.81 -8.01 4.00
CA TRP A 46 -9.14 -6.62 3.77
C TRP A 46 -7.99 -5.89 3.07
N MET A 47 -8.34 -4.87 2.29
CA MET A 47 -7.41 -3.88 1.75
C MET A 47 -8.02 -2.48 1.90
N ALA A 48 -7.18 -1.45 1.94
CA ALA A 48 -7.64 -0.07 1.89
C ALA A 48 -6.75 0.75 0.97
N LYS A 49 -7.33 1.79 0.38
CA LYS A 49 -6.58 2.79 -0.36
C LYS A 49 -5.89 3.69 0.65
N SER A 50 -4.58 3.83 0.54
CA SER A 50 -3.77 4.76 1.32
C SER A 50 -3.30 5.91 0.44
N ARG A 51 -3.35 7.12 0.98
CA ARG A 51 -2.79 8.32 0.37
C ARG A 51 -1.87 8.99 1.37
N GLY A 52 -0.68 9.37 0.92
CA GLY A 52 0.31 9.96 1.80
C GLY A 52 1.41 10.64 1.02
N PHE A 53 2.24 11.38 1.73
CA PHE A 53 3.40 12.03 1.15
C PHE A 53 4.60 11.08 1.25
N ASN A 54 5.09 10.59 0.12
CA ASN A 54 6.31 9.79 0.09
C ASN A 54 7.52 10.72 0.24
N LEU A 55 8.32 10.50 1.29
CA LEU A 55 9.59 11.16 1.50
C LEU A 55 10.68 10.10 1.73
N PHE A 56 11.63 10.00 0.79
CA PHE A 56 12.73 9.02 0.83
C PHE A 56 12.29 7.55 0.97
N GLY A 57 11.11 7.19 0.46
CA GLY A 57 10.54 5.83 0.58
C GLY A 57 9.75 5.59 1.87
N ALA A 58 9.61 6.60 2.74
CA ALA A 58 8.70 6.55 3.88
C ALA A 58 7.40 7.31 3.55
N MET A 59 6.25 6.68 3.82
CA MET A 59 4.96 7.35 3.71
C MET A 59 4.70 8.19 4.96
N LEU A 60 4.69 9.51 4.80
CA LEU A 60 4.34 10.47 5.84
C LEU A 60 2.86 10.83 5.78
N PHE A 61 2.25 10.96 6.96
CA PHE A 61 0.85 11.33 7.16
C PHE A 61 -0.14 10.48 6.35
N PRO A 62 -0.11 9.14 6.51
CA PRO A 62 -0.99 8.26 5.76
C PRO A 62 -2.45 8.52 6.13
N GLN A 63 -3.29 8.69 5.11
CA GLN A 63 -4.74 8.70 5.22
C GLN A 63 -5.27 7.44 4.55
N PHE A 64 -6.16 6.74 5.25
CA PHE A 64 -6.77 5.50 4.77
C PHE A 64 -8.23 5.73 4.41
N GLY A 65 -8.64 5.20 3.25
CA GLY A 65 -10.04 5.08 2.88
C GLY A 65 -10.74 3.93 3.62
N GLU A 66 -12.02 3.73 3.32
CA GLU A 66 -12.79 2.62 3.89
C GLU A 66 -12.19 1.25 3.50
N PRO A 67 -12.08 0.31 4.44
CA PRO A 67 -11.66 -1.05 4.15
C PRO A 67 -12.63 -1.75 3.20
N VAL A 68 -12.09 -2.42 2.18
CA VAL A 68 -12.84 -3.25 1.24
C VAL A 68 -12.30 -4.68 1.22
N PRO A 69 -13.08 -5.68 0.78
CA PRO A 69 -12.59 -7.05 0.64
C PRO A 69 -11.32 -7.11 -0.22
N PHE A 70 -10.34 -7.91 0.20
CA PHE A 70 -9.08 -8.03 -0.53
C PHE A 70 -9.31 -8.64 -1.92
N VAL A 71 -8.85 -7.95 -2.96
CA VAL A 71 -8.80 -8.44 -4.33
C VAL A 71 -7.36 -8.26 -4.81
N LYS A 72 -6.66 -9.37 -5.08
CA LYS A 72 -5.29 -9.32 -5.61
C LYS A 72 -5.34 -8.68 -7.00
N SER A 73 -5.12 -7.37 -7.07
CA SER A 73 -5.40 -6.61 -8.28
C SER A 73 -4.28 -6.80 -9.30
N ALA A 74 -4.48 -7.74 -10.22
CA ALA A 74 -3.96 -7.58 -11.58
C ALA A 74 -4.75 -6.51 -12.37
N LYS A 75 -5.77 -5.86 -11.77
CA LYS A 75 -6.79 -5.05 -12.46
C LYS A 75 -7.36 -3.86 -11.66
N VAL A 76 -6.56 -3.09 -10.93
CA VAL A 76 -6.98 -1.73 -10.57
C VAL A 76 -6.14 -0.79 -11.43
N LYS A 77 -6.63 -0.52 -12.65
CA LYS A 77 -6.05 0.50 -13.53
C LYS A 77 -6.18 1.85 -12.83
N SER A 78 -5.03 2.53 -12.71
CA SER A 78 -4.93 3.95 -12.35
C SER A 78 -5.81 4.82 -13.23
#